data_AF-A0A2N8BRJ6-F1
#
_entry.id   AF-A0A2N8BRJ6-F1
#
_cell.length_a   1.000
_cell.length_b   1.000
_cell.length_c   1.000
_cell.angle_alpha   90.00
_cell.angle_beta   90.00
_cell.angle_gamma   90.00
#
_symmetry.space_group_name_H-M   'P 1'
#
loop_
_entity.id
_entity.type
_entity.pdbx_description
1 polymer ?
#
loop_
_entity_poly.entity_id
_entity_poly.type
_entity_poly.pdbx_seq_one_letter_code
_entity_poly.pdbx_strand_id
1 'polypeptide(L)'
;VWTARYIDPLGTRRLIGSFLHGSMANALPMALGAQASHPGRQVISVSGDGGLSMLLGELVTARMLNLPVKVIVFNNSTLGMVKLEML
;
A
#
# COMPACT_ATOMS: atom_id res chain seq x y z
N VAL A 1 4.74 6.47 6.72
CA VAL A 1 4.78 7.70 7.52
C VAL A 1 3.75 8.72 7.07
N TRP A 2 3.89 9.32 5.88
CA TRP A 2 3.02 10.40 5.40
C TRP A 2 1.52 10.03 5.40
N THR A 3 1.15 8.90 4.81
CA THR A 3 -0.24 8.42 4.80
C THR A 3 -0.85 8.32 6.20
N ALA A 4 -0.09 7.83 7.18
CA ALA A 4 -0.57 7.68 8.55
C ALA A 4 -0.65 9.01 9.33
N ARG A 5 0.10 10.03 8.90
CA ARG A 5 0.12 11.35 9.56
C ARG A 5 -0.86 12.36 8.96
N TYR A 6 -1.17 12.24 7.67
CA TYR A 6 -1.90 13.27 6.91
C TYR A 6 -3.23 12.80 6.32
N ILE A 7 -3.61 11.53 6.50
CA ILE A 7 -4.94 11.05 6.15
C ILE A 7 -5.75 10.90 7.42
N ASP A 8 -6.73 11.78 7.59
CA ASP A 8 -7.63 11.72 8.73
C ASP A 8 -8.55 10.49 8.65
N PRO A 9 -8.67 9.72 9.75
CA PRO A 9 -9.70 8.70 9.86
C PRO A 9 -11.06 9.39 10.05
N LEU A 10 -11.86 9.40 9.00
CA LEU A 10 -13.31 9.48 9.17
C LEU A 10 -13.73 8.15 9.82
N GLY A 11 -14.65 8.09 10.78
CA GLY A 11 -14.96 6.84 11.51
C GLY A 11 -15.29 5.60 10.65
N THR A 12 -15.50 5.78 9.35
CA THR A 12 -15.65 4.74 8.32
C THR A 12 -14.35 4.38 7.58
N ARG A 13 -13.39 5.30 7.47
CA ARG A 13 -12.09 5.14 6.82
C ARG A 13 -11.13 4.38 7.75
N ARG A 14 -10.56 3.30 7.24
CA ARG A 14 -9.57 2.49 7.94
C ARG A 14 -8.22 2.60 7.25
N LEU A 15 -7.16 2.62 8.05
CA LEU A 15 -5.78 2.61 7.59
C LEU A 15 -5.14 1.31 8.05
N ILE A 16 -4.60 0.55 7.10
CA ILE A 16 -3.97 -0.77 7.31
C ILE A 16 -2.52 -0.73 6.86
N GLY A 17 -1.65 -1.49 7.53
CA GLY A 17 -0.23 -1.55 7.20
C GLY A 17 0.58 -2.29 8.25
N SER A 18 1.83 -2.64 7.92
CA SER A 18 2.77 -3.24 8.87
C SER A 18 3.38 -2.16 9.77
N PHE A 19 2.66 -1.80 10.85
CA PHE A 19 3.09 -0.72 11.76
C PHE A 19 4.06 -1.19 12.85
N LEU A 20 4.05 -2.48 13.19
CA LEU A 20 4.93 -3.03 14.22
C LEU A 20 6.22 -3.59 13.62
N HIS A 21 6.10 -4.53 12.67
CA HIS A 21 7.27 -5.17 12.07
C HIS A 21 7.95 -4.28 11.01
N GLY A 22 7.21 -3.39 10.36
CA GLY A 22 7.76 -2.53 9.30
C GLY A 22 8.08 -3.28 8.00
N SER A 23 7.44 -4.42 7.74
CA SER A 23 7.68 -5.23 6.52
C SER A 23 7.43 -4.40 5.26
N MET A 24 8.39 -4.35 4.34
CA MET A 24 8.19 -3.74 3.03
C MET A 24 7.26 -4.58 2.14
N ALA A 25 6.84 -4.02 1.00
CA ALA A 25 6.01 -4.66 -0.02
C ALA A 25 4.58 -5.05 0.40
N ASN A 26 4.18 -4.71 1.62
CA ASN A 26 2.94 -5.20 2.22
C ASN A 26 1.65 -4.58 1.63
N ALA A 27 1.75 -3.40 1.00
CA ALA A 27 0.59 -2.55 0.76
C ALA A 27 -0.34 -3.07 -0.36
N LEU A 28 0.23 -3.65 -1.42
CA LEU A 28 -0.56 -4.23 -2.51
C LEU A 28 -1.30 -5.51 -2.07
N PRO A 29 -0.64 -6.55 -1.53
CA PRO A 29 -1.35 -7.77 -1.10
C PRO A 29 -2.39 -7.49 0.00
N MET A 30 -2.12 -6.59 0.96
CA MET A 30 -3.13 -6.18 1.93
C MET A 30 -4.33 -5.49 1.27
N ALA A 31 -4.10 -4.64 0.26
CA ALA A 31 -5.18 -4.00 -0.47
C ALA A 31 -6.02 -5.01 -1.27
N LEU A 32 -5.40 -6.04 -1.85
CA LEU A 32 -6.15 -7.12 -2.53
C LEU A 32 -7.06 -7.85 -1.55
N GLY A 33 -6.55 -8.25 -0.39
CA GLY A 33 -7.36 -8.88 0.66
C GLY A 33 -8.49 -7.97 1.18
N ALA A 34 -8.20 -6.68 1.36
CA ALA A 34 -9.21 -5.70 1.75
C ALA A 34 -10.31 -5.53 0.68
N GLN A 35 -9.94 -5.51 -0.61
CA GLN A 35 -10.89 -5.35 -1.71
C GLN A 35 -11.75 -6.61 -1.90
N ALA A 36 -11.16 -7.79 -1.73
CA ALA A 36 -11.88 -9.07 -1.78
C ALA A 36 -12.89 -9.20 -0.63
N SER A 37 -12.52 -8.78 0.59
CA SER A 37 -13.42 -8.83 1.76
C SER A 37 -14.51 -7.76 1.72
N HIS A 38 -14.30 -6.64 1.03
CA HIS A 38 -15.27 -5.55 0.92
C HIS A 38 -15.45 -5.07 -0.53
N PRO A 39 -16.11 -5.86 -1.40
CA PRO A 39 -16.19 -5.58 -2.84
C PRO A 39 -16.80 -4.21 -3.20
N GLY A 40 -17.74 -3.71 -2.39
CA GLY A 40 -18.39 -2.41 -2.61
C GLY A 40 -17.63 -1.19 -2.07
N ARG A 41 -16.46 -1.38 -1.45
CA ARG A 41 -15.67 -0.29 -0.87
C ARG A 41 -14.49 0.04 -1.77
N GLN A 42 -14.20 1.33 -1.93
CA GLN A 42 -12.95 1.77 -2.56
C GLN A 42 -11.77 1.40 -1.67
N VAL A 43 -10.81 0.68 -2.25
CA VAL A 43 -9.53 0.37 -1.60
C VAL A 43 -8.38 1.02 -2.37
N ILE A 44 -7.52 1.72 -1.62
CA ILE A 44 -6.35 2.41 -2.16
C ILE A 44 -5.11 1.77 -1.54
N SER A 45 -4.26 1.20 -2.39
CA SER A 45 -2.90 0.78 -2.01
C SER A 45 -1.96 1.97 -2.18
N VAL A 46 -1.22 2.31 -1.12
CA VAL A 46 -0.25 3.40 -1.14
C VAL A 46 1.14 2.81 -0.93
N SER A 47 1.98 2.89 -1.96
CA SER A 47 3.32 2.28 -1.97
C SER A 47 4.39 3.29 -2.32
N GLY A 48 5.60 3.10 -1.79
CA GLY A 48 6.81 3.63 -2.44
C GLY A 48 7.18 2.76 -3.63
N ASP A 49 7.93 3.31 -4.59
CA ASP A 49 8.50 2.59 -5.72
C ASP A 49 9.26 1.32 -5.31
N GLY A 50 10.21 1.42 -4.36
CA GLY A 50 10.98 0.26 -3.90
C GLY A 50 10.11 -0.83 -3.25
N GLY A 51 9.08 -0.42 -2.49
CA GLY A 51 8.15 -1.36 -1.87
C GLY A 51 7.25 -2.07 -2.89
N LEU A 52 6.74 -1.35 -3.89
CA LEU A 52 5.92 -1.95 -4.94
C LEU A 52 6.74 -2.92 -5.81
N SER A 53 7.97 -2.54 -6.18
CA SER A 53 8.84 -3.36 -7.03
C SER A 53 9.14 -4.74 -6.44
N MET A 54 9.22 -4.86 -5.11
CA MET A 54 9.47 -6.14 -4.43
C MET A 54 8.35 -7.18 -4.65
N LEU A 55 7.10 -6.76 -4.85
CA LEU A 55 5.94 -7.64 -5.08
C LEU A 55 5.10 -7.18 -6.27
N LEU A 56 5.74 -6.67 -7.33
CA LEU A 56 5.05 -6.11 -8.50
C LEU A 56 4.15 -7.13 -9.21
N GLY A 57 4.48 -8.43 -9.09
CA GLY A 57 3.69 -9.53 -9.64
C GLY A 57 2.24 -9.58 -9.14
N GLU A 58 1.94 -9.00 -7.98
CA GLU A 58 0.58 -8.95 -7.43
C GLU A 58 -0.40 -8.10 -8.27
N LEU A 59 0.10 -7.29 -9.21
CA LEU A 59 -0.74 -6.64 -10.21
C LEU A 59 -1.45 -7.68 -11.11
N VAL A 60 -0.80 -8.82 -11.37
CA VAL A 60 -1.41 -9.95 -12.09
C VAL A 60 -2.54 -10.55 -11.25
N THR A 61 -2.32 -10.78 -9.96
CA THR A 61 -3.34 -11.26 -9.01
C THR A 61 -4.56 -10.33 -8.99
N ALA A 62 -4.33 -9.01 -8.92
CA ALA A 62 -5.39 -8.00 -8.97
C ALA A 62 -6.26 -8.14 -10.23
N ARG A 63 -5.60 -8.35 -11.39
CA ARG A 63 -6.28 -8.51 -12.67
C ARG A 63 -7.03 -9.84 -12.76
N MET A 64 -6.40 -10.95 -12.37
CA MET A 64 -7.01 -12.28 -12.40
C MET A 64 -8.28 -12.37 -11.54
N LEU A 65 -8.27 -11.71 -10.38
CA LEU A 65 -9.40 -11.70 -9.45
C LEU A 65 -10.39 -10.55 -9.71
N ASN A 66 -10.17 -9.74 -10.74
CA ASN A 66 -10.97 -8.54 -11.05
C ASN A 66 -11.17 -7.60 -9.85
N LEU A 67 -10.13 -7.42 -9.03
CA LEU A 67 -10.19 -6.57 -7.84
C LEU A 67 -9.88 -5.11 -8.22
N PRO A 68 -10.83 -4.16 -8.06
CA PRO A 68 -10.68 -2.78 -8.54
C PRO A 68 -9.85 -1.88 -7.60
N VAL A 69 -8.73 -2.39 -7.07
CA VAL A 69 -7.83 -1.64 -6.20
C VAL A 69 -7.19 -0.47 -6.94
N LYS A 70 -7.11 0.70 -6.29
CA LYS A 70 -6.37 1.86 -6.79
C LYS A 70 -4.96 1.84 -6.23
N VAL A 71 -3.95 1.76 -7.08
CA VAL A 71 -2.54 1.76 -6.66
C VAL A 71 -1.95 3.15 -6.87
N ILE A 72 -1.48 3.77 -5.79
CA ILE A 72 -0.76 5.04 -5.80
C ILE A 72 0.70 4.75 -5.45
N VAL A 73 1.61 5.23 -6.30
CA VAL A 73 3.05 5.02 -6.15
C VAL A 73 3.73 6.36 -5.94
N PHE A 74 4.42 6.49 -4.81
CA PHE A 74 5.36 7.57 -4.58
C PHE A 74 6.72 7.14 -5.12
N ASN A 75 7.07 7.66 -6.29
CA ASN A 75 8.34 7.37 -6.94
C ASN A 75 9.34 8.49 -6.65
N ASN A 76 10.35 8.18 -5.85
CA ASN A 76 11.49 9.06 -5.60
C ASN A 76 12.83 8.39 -6.01
N SER A 77 12.76 7.23 -6.66
CA SER A 77 13.90 6.44 -7.16
C SER A 77 14.91 6.06 -6.08
N THR A 78 14.45 5.90 -4.83
CA THR A 78 15.32 5.55 -3.70
C THR A 78 14.56 4.89 -2.56
N LEU A 79 15.26 4.18 -1.67
CA LEU A 79 14.69 3.74 -0.39
C LEU A 79 14.66 4.90 0.59
N GLY A 80 13.72 5.83 0.39
CA GLY A 80 13.72 7.15 1.03
C GLY A 80 13.81 7.15 2.57
N MET A 81 13.21 6.17 3.25
CA MET A 81 13.30 6.06 4.71
C MET A 81 14.70 5.59 5.16
N VAL A 82 15.31 4.64 4.44
CA VAL A 82 16.68 4.17 4.71
C VAL A 82 17.67 5.29 4.44
N LYS A 83 17.50 6.01 3.34
CA LYS A 83 18.34 7.17 2.99
C LYS A 83 18.29 8.25 4.07
N LEU A 84 17.14 8.46 4.71
CA LEU A 84 16.98 9.44 5.79
C LEU A 84 17.74 9.03 7.06
N GLU A 85 17.78 7.73 7.39
CA GLU A 85 18.48 7.20 8.57
C GLU A 85 20.00 7.19 8.43
N MET A 86 20.51 7.31 7.19
CA MET A 86 21.95 7.37 6.89
C MET A 86 22.53 8.80 6.90
N LEU A 87 21.70 9.81 7.17
CA LEU A 87 22.09 11.23 7.27
C LEU A 87 22.23 11.64 8.74
#